data_AF-A0A6I7X1D2-F1
#
_entry.id   AF-A0A6I7X1D2-F1
#
_cell.length_a   1.000
_cell.length_b   1.000
_cell.length_c   1.000
_cell.angle_alpha   90.00
_cell.angle_beta   90.00
_cell.angle_gamma   90.00
#
_symmetry.space_group_name_H-M   'P 1'
#
loop_
_entity.id
_entity.type
_entity.pdbx_description
1 polymer ?
#
loop_
_entity_poly.entity_id
_entity_poly.type
_entity_poly.pdbx_seq_one_letter_code
_entity_poly.pdbx_strand_id
1 'polypeptide(L)' 'MVNIAKSVGCDGLHPGYGFLSENPLLAEICAQQGITFVGPDAEVISKMGDKTAARKSMTDAENQGNVA' A
#
# COMPACT_ATOMS: atom_id res chain seq x y z
N MET A 1 -12.06 -4.61 9.88
CA MET A 1 -11.46 -3.30 10.22
C MET A 1 -12.12 -2.17 9.42
N VAL A 2 -12.07 -2.20 8.08
CA VAL A 2 -12.65 -1.14 7.23
C VAL A 2 -14.15 -0.91 7.45
N ASN A 3 -14.95 -1.97 7.59
CA ASN A 3 -16.39 -1.84 7.87
C ASN A 3 -16.69 -1.03 9.14
N ILE A 4 -15.91 -1.24 10.20
CA ILE A 4 -16.07 -0.52 11.46
C ILE A 4 -15.70 0.95 11.25
N ALA A 5 -14.55 1.22 10.61
CA ALA A 5 -14.10 2.57 10.29
C ALA A 5 -15.16 3.35 9.49
N LYS A 6 -15.80 2.69 8.51
CA LYS A 6 -16.92 3.28 7.75
C LYS A 6 -18.14 3.56 8.64
N SER A 7 -18.54 2.61 9.49
CA SER A 7 -19.74 2.76 10.32
C SER A 7 -19.63 3.86 11.38
N VAL A 8 -18.42 4.15 11.85
CA VAL A 8 -18.19 5.20 12.86
C VAL A 8 -17.82 6.54 12.24
N GLY A 9 -17.74 6.62 10.91
CA GLY A 9 -17.39 7.86 10.19
C GLY A 9 -15.92 8.27 10.31
N CYS A 10 -14.99 7.30 10.38
CA CYS A 10 -13.56 7.62 10.34
C CYS A 10 -13.13 8.12 8.96
N ASP A 11 -12.30 9.17 8.93
CA ASP A 11 -11.71 9.70 7.70
C ASP A 11 -10.53 8.85 7.18
N GLY A 12 -9.88 8.10 8.06
CA GLY A 12 -8.69 7.33 7.72
C GLY A 12 -8.40 6.14 8.64
N LEU A 13 -7.53 5.27 8.15
CA LEU A 13 -7.11 4.03 8.79
C LEU A 13 -5.59 3.90 8.68
N HIS A 14 -4.91 3.87 9.83
CA HIS A 14 -3.48 3.60 9.92
C HIS A 14 -3.27 2.18 10.48
N PRO A 15 -2.63 1.26 9.73
CA PRO A 15 -2.48 -0.13 10.16
C PRO A 15 -1.35 -0.35 11.17
N GLY A 16 -0.54 0.67 11.48
CA GLY A 16 0.69 0.52 12.25
C GLY A 16 1.74 -0.27 11.48
N TYR A 17 2.41 -1.20 12.16
CA TYR A 17 3.44 -2.08 11.60
C TYR A 17 3.11 -3.55 11.89
N GLY A 18 3.58 -4.45 11.02
CA GLY A 18 3.17 -5.86 11.04
C GLY A 18 1.69 -6.07 10.73
N PHE A 19 1.17 -7.27 10.98
CA PHE A 19 -0.23 -7.63 10.75
C PHE A 19 -0.71 -7.36 9.31
N LEU A 20 -1.57 -6.35 9.10
CA LEU A 20 -2.13 -6.00 7.79
C LEU A 20 -1.43 -4.80 7.12
N SER A 21 -0.38 -4.24 7.75
CA SER A 21 0.35 -3.09 7.18
C SER A 21 1.02 -3.39 5.83
N GLU A 22 1.39 -4.65 5.59
CA GLU A 22 1.99 -5.13 4.34
C GLU A 22 0.99 -5.85 3.42
N ASN A 23 -0.31 -5.81 3.74
CA ASN A 23 -1.33 -6.47 2.94
C ASN A 23 -1.98 -5.47 1.95
N PRO A 24 -1.77 -5.61 0.63
CA PRO A 24 -2.31 -4.68 -0.37
C PRO A 24 -3.84 -4.62 -0.37
N LEU A 25 -4.51 -5.71 0.04
CA LEU A 25 -5.97 -5.78 0.08
C LEU A 25 -6.57 -4.77 1.09
N LEU A 26 -5.86 -4.44 2.18
CA LEU A 26 -6.35 -3.46 3.14
C LEU A 26 -6.41 -2.06 2.51
N ALA A 27 -5.36 -1.64 1.81
CA ALA A 27 -5.31 -0.37 1.10
C ALA A 27 -6.37 -0.30 -0.01
N GLU A 28 -6.55 -1.40 -0.74
CA GLU A 28 -7.57 -1.50 -1.80
C GLU A 28 -9.00 -1.35 -1.23
N ILE A 29 -9.33 -2.09 -0.17
CA ILE A 29 -10.65 -2.00 0.46
C ILE A 29 -10.86 -0.60 1.07
N CYS A 30 -9.84 0.02 1.65
CA CYS A 30 -9.92 1.41 2.11
C CYS A 30 -10.29 2.37 0.98
N ALA A 31 -9.62 2.29 -0.17
CA ALA A 31 -9.92 3.11 -1.34
C ALA A 31 -11.35 2.86 -1.87
N GLN A 32 -11.78 1.60 -1.97
CA GLN A 32 -13.13 1.23 -2.40
C GLN A 32 -14.23 1.76 -1.45
N GLN A 33 -13.92 1.90 -0.16
CA GLN A 33 -14.87 2.37 0.84
C GLN A 33 -14.76 3.88 1.11
N GLY A 34 -13.88 4.61 0.41
CA GLY A 34 -13.66 6.04 0.59
C GLY A 34 -12.98 6.41 1.90
N ILE A 35 -12.17 5.52 2.47
CA ILE A 35 -11.41 5.74 3.70
C ILE A 35 -9.95 5.98 3.35
N THR A 36 -9.34 7.03 3.89
CA THR A 36 -7.93 7.34 3.66
C THR A 36 -7.05 6.25 4.29
N PHE A 37 -6.30 5.51 3.48
CA PHE A 37 -5.30 4.60 4.00
C PHE A 37 -4.01 5.37 4.32
N VAL A 38 -3.53 5.31 5.56
CA VAL A 38 -2.29 5.98 5.97
C VAL A 38 -1.11 5.05 5.70
N GLY A 39 -0.69 5.04 4.44
CA GLY A 39 0.40 4.22 3.91
C GLY A 39 0.50 4.33 2.38
N PRO A 40 1.37 3.53 1.75
CA PRO A 40 1.49 3.49 0.30
C PRO A 40 0.28 2.81 -0.37
N ASP A 41 0.09 3.04 -1.66
CA ASP A 41 -0.98 2.42 -2.44
C ASP A 41 -0.86 0.89 -2.50
N ALA A 42 -1.98 0.21 -2.75
CA ALA A 42 -2.04 -1.25 -2.85
C ALA A 42 -1.03 -1.82 -3.87
N GLU A 43 -0.82 -1.13 -5.01
CA GLU A 43 0.15 -1.54 -6.02
C GLU A 43 1.59 -1.47 -5.49
N VAL A 44 1.92 -0.42 -4.74
CA VAL A 44 3.25 -0.25 -4.13
C VAL A 44 3.47 -1.31 -3.06
N ILE A 45 2.47 -1.57 -2.21
CA ILE A 45 2.53 -2.64 -1.21
C ILE A 45 2.75 -4.00 -1.89
N SER A 46 2.02 -4.29 -2.97
CA SER A 46 2.17 -5.55 -3.72
C SER A 46 3.57 -5.69 -4.34
N LYS A 47 4.06 -4.64 -5.00
CA LYS A 47 5.40 -4.63 -5.61
C LYS A 47 6.51 -4.78 -4.57
N MET A 48 6.37 -4.16 -3.39
CA MET A 48 7.39 -4.16 -2.35
C MET A 48 7.32 -5.40 -1.45
N GLY A 49 6.16 -6.03 -1.31
CA GLY A 49 5.99 -7.26 -0.54
C GLY A 49 6.59 -8.50 -1.21
N ASP A 50 6.70 -8.50 -2.55
CA ASP A 50 7.44 -9.52 -3.29
C ASP A 50 8.93 -9.14 -3.41
N LYS A 51 9.80 -9.95 -2.82
CA LYS A 51 11.26 -9.70 -2.81
C LYS A 51 11.88 -9.59 -4.21
N THR A 52 11.38 -10.37 -5.16
CA THR A 52 11.89 -10.39 -6.55
C THR A 52 11.43 -9.14 -7.28
N ALA A 53 10.14 -8.80 -7.19
CA ALA A 53 9.58 -7.60 -7.78
C ALA A 53 10.18 -6.32 -7.18
N ALA A 54 10.40 -6.31 -5.87
CA ALA A 54 11.05 -5.19 -5.18
C ALA A 54 12.48 -4.97 -5.69
N ARG A 55 13.28 -6.05 -5.78
CA ARG A 55 14.64 -5.97 -6.31
C ARG A 55 14.65 -5.49 -7.76
N LYS A 56 13.77 -6.03 -8.59
CA LYS A 56 13.64 -5.59 -9.99
C LYS A 56 13.28 -4.11 -10.07
N SER A 57 12.32 -3.65 -9.26
CA SER A 57 11.91 -2.25 -9.22
C SER A 57 13.07 -1.30 -8.90
N MET A 58 13.98 -1.72 -8.00
CA MET A 58 15.20 -0.96 -7.69
C MET A 58 16.15 -0.89 -8.89
N THR A 59 16.42 -2.01 -9.56
CA THR A 59 17.28 -2.04 -10.76
C THR A 59 16.69 -1.23 -11.91
N ASP A 60 15.37 -1.32 -12.13
CA ASP A 60 14.69 -0.56 -13.18
C ASP A 60 14.75 0.95 -12.92
N ALA A 61 14.63 1.38 -11.65
CA ALA A 61 14.75 2.79 -11.27
C ALA A 61 16.18 3.33 -11.46
N GLU A 62 17.21 2.54 -11.13
CA GLU A 62 18.61 2.88 -11.37
C GLU A 62 18.88 3.08 -12.88
N ASN A 63 18.38 2.17 -13.71
CA ASN A 63 18.54 2.23 -15.16
C ASN A 63 17.84 3.44 -15.78
N GLN A 64 16.68 3.86 -15.25
CA GLN A 64 15.96 5.06 -15.72
C GLN A 64 16.75 6.35 -15.46
N GLY A 65 17.58 6.40 -14.41
CA GLY A 65 18.46 7.53 -14.12
C GLY A 65 19.69 7.63 -15.02
N ASN A 66 20.05 6.56 -15.73
CA ASN A 66 21.24 6.48 -16.58
C ASN A 66 20.93 6.70 -18.09
N VAL A 67 19.69 7.07 -18.43
CA VAL A 67 19.25 7.42 -19.80
C VAL A 67 19.01 8.93 -19.97
N ALA A 68 19.46 9.75 -19.01
CA ALA A 68 19.42 11.21 -19.06
C ALA A 68 20.80 11.81 -19.35
#